data_AF-A0AAE3ZY03-F1
#
_entry.id   AF-A0AAE3ZY03-F1
#
_cell.length_a   1.000
_cell.length_b   1.000
_cell.length_c   1.000
_cell.angle_alpha   90.00
_cell.angle_beta   90.00
_cell.angle_gamma   90.00
#
_symmetry.space_group_name_H-M   'P 1'
#
loop_
_entity.id
_entity.type
_entity.pdbx_description
1 polymer ?
#
loop_
_entity_poly.entity_id
_entity_poly.type
_entity_poly.pdbx_seq_one_letter_code
_entity_poly.pdbx_strand_id
1 'polypeptide(L)'
;MALVVGIDVGGSGVRGRAELNGHVLAEATIPGPILITGPGLAPLLADLVRSLTAPAAPDRPAAPDRLAARDSLPAPDSLAAPDSLVAPDSLVAPDSLVARDSLVAPDGLAAPDGPDAVVIGCAGVATFGAALRDPLLAAVPGRRVAVCSDLLTAYLGGLGLPAATVLADGGAGVVLAAGTGAVAFGGGPGSGWRRADGWGHLLGDDGGGAWIGRAGLRAALRAHDGRPGGSAALLTLMRSRLGDPVTVVADLTGRADRAGVMAAFAPSVIEAAPADPVAAGILAEAAGHLADTARAAAPSPGATWTAGVAGGRERGAVGAVVVVGNLVRAGGPLAGLLADALRERGLTSARAAGTPLDGAVTLAGVLCRGGPPVPLATAGALTVRD
;
A
#
# COMPACT_ATOMS: atom_id res chain seq x y z
N MET A 1 -9.00 -29.23 -7.46
CA MET A 1 -7.86 -28.46 -6.94
C MET A 1 -8.24 -27.00 -6.98
N ALA A 2 -7.86 -26.22 -5.97
CA ALA A 2 -8.20 -24.80 -5.90
C ALA A 2 -6.93 -23.98 -6.16
N LEU A 3 -6.78 -23.48 -7.38
CA LEU A 3 -5.74 -22.53 -7.77
C LEU A 3 -6.28 -21.12 -7.58
N VAL A 4 -5.71 -20.36 -6.66
CA VAL A 4 -6.14 -19.00 -6.35
C VAL A 4 -5.00 -18.01 -6.50
N VAL A 5 -5.33 -16.77 -6.88
CA VAL A 5 -4.36 -15.68 -7.00
C VAL A 5 -4.83 -14.48 -6.21
N GLY A 6 -3.96 -13.94 -5.36
CA GLY A 6 -4.14 -12.65 -4.70
C GLY A 6 -3.20 -11.61 -5.30
N ILE A 7 -3.69 -10.39 -5.48
CA ILE A 7 -2.94 -9.24 -5.97
C ILE A 7 -3.15 -8.05 -5.03
N ASP A 8 -2.06 -7.42 -4.65
CA ASP A 8 -2.01 -6.17 -3.89
C ASP A 8 -1.42 -5.06 -4.77
N VAL A 9 -2.23 -4.05 -5.10
CA VAL A 9 -1.84 -2.90 -5.93
C VAL A 9 -1.81 -1.66 -5.05
N GLY A 10 -0.61 -1.15 -4.77
CA GLY A 10 -0.39 0.07 -4.00
C GLY A 10 0.40 1.12 -4.78
N GLY A 11 0.54 2.31 -4.19
CA GLY A 11 1.31 3.40 -4.80
C GLY A 11 2.81 3.14 -4.95
N SER A 12 3.35 2.10 -4.31
CA SER A 12 4.77 1.73 -4.35
C SER A 12 5.08 0.49 -5.20
N GLY A 13 4.07 -0.12 -5.82
CA GLY A 13 4.25 -1.30 -6.66
C GLY A 13 3.04 -2.24 -6.66
N VAL A 14 3.20 -3.36 -7.36
CA VAL A 14 2.25 -4.48 -7.39
C VAL A 14 2.91 -5.71 -6.80
N ARG A 15 2.18 -6.45 -5.96
CA ARG A 15 2.57 -7.78 -5.49
C ARG A 15 1.50 -8.79 -5.86
N GLY A 16 1.89 -9.98 -6.27
CA GLY A 16 0.96 -11.05 -6.59
C GLY A 16 1.47 -12.40 -6.10
N ARG A 17 0.54 -13.24 -5.63
CA ARG A 17 0.85 -14.60 -5.15
C ARG A 17 -0.19 -15.60 -5.65
N ALA A 18 0.29 -16.71 -6.19
CA ALA A 18 -0.54 -17.85 -6.55
C ALA A 18 -0.39 -18.97 -5.52
N GLU A 19 -1.51 -19.54 -5.10
CA GLU A 19 -1.57 -20.68 -4.18
C GLU A 19 -2.42 -21.81 -4.74
N LEU A 20 -1.97 -23.05 -4.52
CA LEU A 20 -2.66 -24.27 -4.91
C LEU A 20 -2.98 -25.11 -3.69
N ASN A 21 -4.27 -25.26 -3.40
CA ASN A 21 -4.76 -25.92 -2.18
C ASN A 21 -4.10 -25.34 -0.90
N GLY A 22 -3.77 -24.04 -0.89
CA GLY A 22 -3.13 -23.35 0.23
C GLY A 22 -1.61 -23.41 0.29
N HIS A 23 -0.96 -24.01 -0.72
CA HIS A 23 0.50 -24.00 -0.85
C HIS A 23 0.93 -22.94 -1.86
N VAL A 24 1.90 -22.10 -1.48
CA VAL A 24 2.48 -21.07 -2.38
C VAL A 24 3.14 -21.75 -3.58
N LEU A 25 2.68 -21.41 -4.78
CA LEU A 25 3.29 -21.85 -6.04
C LEU A 25 4.29 -20.83 -6.56
N ALA A 26 3.91 -19.55 -6.54
CA ALA A 26 4.69 -18.45 -7.05
C ALA A 26 4.30 -17.15 -6.36
N GLU A 27 5.28 -16.27 -6.20
CA GLU A 27 5.09 -14.88 -5.76
C GLU A 27 5.93 -13.98 -6.66
N ALA A 28 5.43 -12.78 -6.95
CA ALA A 28 6.13 -11.80 -7.76
C ALA A 28 5.85 -10.38 -7.24
N THR A 29 6.87 -9.53 -7.36
CA THR A 29 6.80 -8.11 -7.00
C THR A 29 7.24 -7.27 -8.19
N ILE A 30 6.43 -6.28 -8.55
CA ILE A 30 6.72 -5.25 -9.54
C ILE A 30 6.95 -3.95 -8.76
N PRO A 31 8.22 -3.54 -8.53
CA PRO A 31 8.52 -2.35 -7.74
C PRO A 31 8.27 -1.07 -8.53
N GLY A 32 8.07 0.04 -7.82
CA GLY A 32 8.05 1.39 -8.39
C GLY A 32 6.67 2.04 -8.37
N PRO A 33 6.60 3.35 -8.63
CA PRO A 33 5.33 4.08 -8.62
C PRO A 33 4.41 3.56 -9.73
N ILE A 34 3.23 3.09 -9.34
CA ILE A 34 2.20 2.65 -10.28
C ILE A 34 1.18 3.77 -10.46
N LEU A 35 0.98 4.20 -11.70
CA LEU A 35 -0.13 5.09 -12.02
C LEU A 35 -1.43 4.30 -12.01
N ILE A 36 -2.09 4.28 -10.85
CA ILE A 36 -3.31 3.50 -10.59
C ILE A 36 -4.41 3.77 -11.64
N THR A 37 -4.57 5.02 -12.06
CA THR A 37 -5.59 5.42 -13.04
C THR A 37 -5.10 5.36 -14.49
N GLY A 38 -3.90 4.81 -14.73
CA GLY A 38 -3.32 4.72 -16.06
C GLY A 38 -3.87 3.52 -16.85
N PRO A 39 -3.94 3.62 -18.19
CA PRO A 39 -4.44 2.52 -19.02
C PRO A 39 -3.56 1.25 -18.97
N GLY A 40 -2.32 1.37 -18.49
CA GLY A 40 -1.37 0.26 -18.39
C GLY A 40 -1.60 -0.68 -17.21
N LEU A 41 -2.44 -0.33 -16.23
CA LEU A 41 -2.61 -1.17 -15.04
C LEU A 41 -3.31 -2.51 -15.36
N ALA A 42 -4.43 -2.46 -16.08
CA ALA A 42 -5.20 -3.66 -16.42
C ALA A 42 -4.39 -4.72 -17.21
N PRO A 43 -3.67 -4.38 -18.30
CA PRO A 43 -2.83 -5.35 -19.00
C PRO A 43 -1.68 -5.87 -18.13
N LEU A 44 -1.06 -5.00 -17.32
CA LEU A 44 0.00 -5.40 -16.39
C LEU A 44 -0.47 -6.49 -15.41
N LEU A 45 -1.66 -6.31 -14.80
CA LEU A 45 -2.19 -7.30 -13.87
C LEU A 45 -2.56 -8.61 -14.58
N ALA A 46 -3.08 -8.53 -15.82
CA ALA A 46 -3.39 -9.71 -16.60
C ALA A 46 -2.14 -10.53 -16.94
N ASP A 47 -1.03 -9.87 -17.29
CA ASP A 47 0.27 -10.51 -17.52
C ASP A 47 0.84 -11.11 -16.25
N LEU A 48 0.73 -10.40 -15.12
CA LEU A 48 1.15 -10.91 -13.82
C LEU A 48 0.42 -12.20 -13.45
N VAL A 49 -0.91 -12.26 -13.61
CA VAL A 49 -1.68 -13.49 -13.35
C VAL A 49 -1.19 -14.62 -14.25
N ARG A 50 -1.04 -14.38 -15.56
CA ARG A 50 -0.54 -15.39 -16.50
C ARG A 50 0.83 -15.93 -16.09
N SER A 51 1.74 -15.04 -15.67
CA SER A 51 3.08 -15.40 -15.22
C SER A 51 3.06 -16.25 -13.95
N LEU A 52 2.24 -15.88 -12.96
CA LEU A 52 2.10 -16.58 -11.69
C LEU A 52 1.48 -17.98 -11.83
N THR A 53 0.64 -18.19 -12.84
CA THR A 53 -0.06 -19.47 -13.08
C THR A 53 0.55 -20.29 -14.21
N ALA A 54 1.62 -19.82 -14.87
CA ALA A 54 2.26 -20.56 -15.94
C ALA A 54 2.89 -21.86 -15.38
N PRO A 55 2.80 -22.98 -16.12
CA PRO A 55 3.50 -24.21 -15.73
C PRO A 55 5.00 -23.94 -15.60
N ALA A 56 5.65 -24.57 -14.62
CA ALA A 56 7.11 -24.56 -14.53
C ALA A 56 7.68 -25.05 -15.87
N ALA A 57 8.58 -24.27 -16.47
CA ALA A 57 9.26 -24.71 -17.68
C ALA A 57 10.04 -26.00 -17.35
N PRO A 58 10.01 -27.03 -18.22
CA PRO A 58 10.88 -28.19 -18.02
C PRO A 58 12.32 -27.70 -18.00
N ASP A 59 13.11 -28.23 -17.06
CA ASP A 59 14.53 -27.93 -16.89
C ASP A 59 15.22 -27.84 -18.26
N ARG A 60 15.69 -26.64 -18.63
CA ARG A 60 16.65 -26.55 -19.73
C ARG A 60 17.92 -27.24 -19.24
N PRO A 61 18.46 -28.24 -19.96
CA PRO A 61 19.74 -28.82 -19.58
C PRO A 61 20.77 -27.69 -19.54
N ALA A 62 21.51 -27.62 -18.42
CA ALA A 62 22.62 -26.70 -18.26
C ALA A 62 23.53 -26.79 -19.50
N ALA A 63 23.76 -25.66 -20.15
CA ALA A 63 24.74 -25.60 -21.24
C ALA A 63 26.09 -26.09 -20.68
N PRO A 64 26.82 -26.98 -21.39
CA PRO A 64 28.04 -27.56 -20.86
C PRO A 64 29.10 -26.48 -20.68
N ASP A 65 29.76 -26.52 -19.52
CA ASP A 65 30.94 -25.75 -19.17
C ASP A 65 31.95 -25.74 -20.33
N ARG A 66 32.17 -24.57 -20.94
CA ARG A 66 33.34 -24.33 -21.77
C ARG A 66 34.36 -23.51 -21.01
N LEU A 67 35.30 -24.27 -20.44
CA LEU A 67 36.70 -24.00 -20.18
C LEU A 67 37.21 -22.57 -20.44
N ALA A 68 37.83 -22.03 -19.38
CA ALA A 68 38.75 -20.90 -19.41
C ALA A 68 40.01 -21.14 -20.28
N ALA A 69 40.45 -20.06 -20.94
CA ALA A 69 41.82 -19.61 -21.25
C ALA A 69 41.72 -18.61 -22.41
N ARG A 70 42.43 -17.49 -22.53
CA ARG A 70 43.50 -16.83 -21.78
C ARG A 70 43.73 -15.45 -22.45
N ASP A 71 44.34 -14.54 -21.68
CA ASP A 71 45.27 -13.48 -22.10
C ASP A 71 44.78 -12.16 -22.75
N SER A 72 44.84 -11.10 -21.93
CA SER A 72 45.70 -9.91 -22.11
C SER A 72 45.17 -8.60 -22.74
N LEU A 73 45.05 -7.59 -21.84
CA LEU A 73 45.55 -6.19 -21.93
C LEU A 73 44.70 -5.14 -22.69
N PRO A 74 44.89 -3.81 -22.45
CA PRO A 74 44.46 -3.05 -21.27
C PRO A 74 43.65 -1.77 -21.64
N ALA A 75 43.10 -1.06 -20.64
CA ALA A 75 42.45 0.24 -20.83
C ALA A 75 43.47 1.37 -21.12
N PRO A 76 43.03 2.49 -21.72
CA PRO A 76 43.64 3.78 -21.47
C PRO A 76 42.66 4.81 -20.88
N ASP A 77 43.25 5.71 -20.08
CA ASP A 77 42.66 6.75 -19.25
C ASP A 77 42.22 8.03 -20.00
N SER A 78 41.30 8.75 -19.35
CA SER A 78 41.17 10.22 -19.21
C SER A 78 40.64 11.09 -20.37
N LEU A 79 39.57 11.87 -20.11
CA LEU A 79 39.55 13.35 -20.11
C LEU A 79 38.14 13.96 -19.92
N ALA A 80 38.08 14.91 -18.96
CA ALA A 80 37.21 16.10 -18.77
C ALA A 80 35.82 16.28 -19.46
N ALA A 81 34.86 16.76 -18.64
CA ALA A 81 33.53 17.34 -18.95
C ALA A 81 33.62 18.70 -19.72
N PRO A 82 32.53 19.44 -20.15
CA PRO A 82 31.10 19.36 -19.78
C PRO A 82 30.08 19.64 -20.94
N ASP A 83 28.82 19.90 -20.55
CA ASP A 83 27.72 20.62 -21.24
C ASP A 83 26.49 19.85 -21.78
N SER A 84 25.37 20.10 -21.09
CA SER A 84 24.09 20.62 -21.59
C SER A 84 23.14 19.75 -22.43
N LEU A 85 21.90 19.68 -21.93
CA LEU A 85 20.62 19.51 -22.63
C LEU A 85 20.32 18.18 -23.34
N VAL A 86 19.46 17.35 -22.72
CA VAL A 86 18.48 16.53 -23.45
C VAL A 86 17.11 16.56 -22.76
N ALA A 87 16.10 16.74 -23.60
CA ALA A 87 14.67 16.90 -23.37
C ALA A 87 13.98 15.68 -22.72
N PRO A 88 12.71 15.82 -22.24
CA PRO A 88 11.97 14.74 -21.62
C PRO A 88 11.31 13.90 -22.71
N ASP A 89 11.75 12.65 -22.87
CA ASP A 89 10.91 11.55 -23.38
C ASP A 89 11.70 10.24 -23.24
N SER A 90 11.39 9.49 -22.18
CA SER A 90 11.62 8.05 -22.14
C SER A 90 10.69 7.43 -21.10
N LEU A 91 9.51 7.05 -21.57
CA LEU A 91 8.74 5.95 -21.01
C LEU A 91 9.57 4.68 -21.19
N VAL A 92 10.38 4.36 -20.19
CA VAL A 92 11.02 3.04 -20.09
C VAL A 92 9.91 2.06 -19.71
N ALA A 93 9.61 1.13 -20.62
CA ALA A 93 8.82 -0.06 -20.32
C ALA A 93 9.52 -0.86 -19.21
N PRO A 94 8.83 -1.32 -18.17
CA PRO A 94 9.49 -2.06 -17.10
C PRO A 94 9.73 -3.51 -17.54
N ASP A 95 10.87 -3.78 -18.19
CA ASP A 95 11.48 -5.11 -18.27
C ASP A 95 12.21 -5.42 -16.95
N SER A 96 11.46 -5.53 -15.85
CA SER A 96 12.01 -5.91 -14.56
C SER A 96 11.07 -6.85 -13.81
N LEU A 97 10.96 -8.08 -14.32
CA LEU A 97 10.57 -9.23 -13.51
C LEU A 97 11.83 -9.75 -12.80
N VAL A 98 12.00 -9.39 -11.52
CA VAL A 98 13.10 -9.91 -10.69
C VAL A 98 12.73 -11.28 -10.12
N ALA A 99 13.66 -12.21 -10.32
CA ALA A 99 13.93 -13.50 -9.67
C ALA A 99 12.78 -14.30 -9.03
N ARG A 100 12.54 -15.49 -9.60
CA ARG A 100 11.85 -16.61 -8.95
C ARG A 100 12.73 -17.11 -7.79
N ASP A 101 12.27 -16.96 -6.55
CA ASP A 101 12.83 -17.76 -5.46
C ASP A 101 12.39 -19.22 -5.68
N SER A 102 13.39 -20.09 -5.80
CA SER A 102 13.25 -21.50 -6.12
C SER A 102 12.42 -22.26 -5.09
N LEU A 103 11.20 -22.64 -5.48
CA LEU A 103 10.46 -23.74 -4.87
C LEU A 103 10.05 -24.71 -5.98
N VAL A 104 10.51 -25.95 -5.85
CA VAL A 104 10.15 -27.07 -6.73
C VAL A 104 8.68 -27.39 -6.51
N ALA A 105 7.84 -27.11 -7.51
CA ALA A 105 6.48 -27.62 -7.55
C ALA A 105 6.52 -29.13 -7.85
N PRO A 106 5.71 -29.97 -7.19
CA PRO A 106 5.59 -31.37 -7.59
C PRO A 106 5.09 -31.47 -9.03
N ASP A 107 5.72 -32.35 -9.81
CA ASP A 107 5.44 -32.55 -11.23
C ASP A 107 3.94 -32.78 -11.50
N GLY A 108 3.39 -32.04 -12.47
CA GLY A 108 2.20 -32.47 -13.22
C GLY A 108 0.85 -31.80 -12.94
N LEU A 109 0.77 -30.56 -12.44
CA LEU A 109 -0.54 -29.91 -12.19
C LEU A 109 -0.65 -28.50 -12.78
N ALA A 110 -0.78 -28.42 -14.10
CA ALA A 110 -1.31 -27.24 -14.77
C ALA A 110 -2.84 -27.26 -14.74
N ALA A 111 -3.49 -26.21 -14.22
CA ALA A 111 -4.93 -26.03 -14.37
C ALA A 111 -5.23 -25.58 -15.82
N PRO A 112 -6.01 -26.34 -16.61
CA PRO A 112 -6.17 -26.08 -18.05
C PRO A 112 -6.94 -24.77 -18.39
N ASP A 113 -7.65 -24.16 -17.43
CA ASP A 113 -8.56 -23.01 -17.66
C ASP A 113 -8.19 -21.72 -16.91
N GLY A 114 -6.95 -21.62 -16.39
CA GLY A 114 -6.54 -20.50 -15.52
C GLY A 114 -7.00 -20.66 -14.06
N PRO A 115 -6.80 -19.63 -13.20
CA PRO A 115 -7.10 -19.73 -11.77
C PRO A 115 -8.60 -19.80 -11.47
N ASP A 116 -8.97 -20.54 -10.43
CA ASP A 116 -10.35 -20.69 -9.96
C ASP A 116 -10.90 -19.40 -9.33
N ALA A 117 -10.03 -18.62 -8.70
CA ALA A 117 -10.36 -17.30 -8.19
C ALA A 117 -9.15 -16.35 -8.23
N VAL A 118 -9.39 -15.10 -8.60
CA VAL A 118 -8.42 -14.00 -8.51
C VAL A 118 -9.03 -12.87 -7.69
N VAL A 119 -8.29 -12.35 -6.72
CA VAL A 119 -8.67 -11.15 -5.96
C VAL A 119 -7.63 -10.07 -6.13
N ILE A 120 -8.10 -8.87 -6.46
CA ILE A 120 -7.29 -7.68 -6.63
C ILE A 120 -7.71 -6.69 -5.54
N GLY A 121 -6.85 -6.49 -4.54
CA GLY A 121 -6.93 -5.36 -3.61
C GLY A 121 -6.18 -4.19 -4.24
N CYS A 122 -6.89 -3.12 -4.59
CA CYS A 122 -6.31 -2.01 -5.32
C CYS A 122 -6.60 -0.66 -4.66
N ALA A 123 -5.53 0.08 -4.40
CA ALA A 123 -5.60 1.47 -3.97
C ALA A 123 -6.39 2.29 -5.00
N GLY A 124 -7.22 3.21 -4.52
CA GLY A 124 -8.04 4.07 -5.38
C GLY A 124 -9.37 3.46 -5.85
N VAL A 125 -9.62 2.15 -5.68
CA VAL A 125 -10.94 1.57 -6.02
C VAL A 125 -12.08 2.23 -5.22
N ALA A 126 -11.85 2.56 -3.95
CA ALA A 126 -12.81 3.29 -3.12
C ALA A 126 -13.12 4.71 -3.63
N THR A 127 -12.20 5.30 -4.40
CA THR A 127 -12.29 6.68 -4.92
C THR A 127 -12.84 6.72 -6.33
N PHE A 128 -12.32 5.88 -7.22
CA PHE A 128 -12.63 5.88 -8.66
C PHE A 128 -13.75 4.89 -9.03
N GLY A 129 -14.11 3.98 -8.11
CA GLY A 129 -15.22 3.06 -8.27
C GLY A 129 -15.14 2.27 -9.59
N ALA A 130 -16.26 2.26 -10.33
CA ALA A 130 -16.42 1.54 -11.58
C ALA A 130 -15.35 1.88 -12.64
N ALA A 131 -14.88 3.13 -12.70
CA ALA A 131 -13.94 3.57 -13.72
C ALA A 131 -12.57 2.88 -13.61
N LEU A 132 -12.14 2.53 -12.39
CA LEU A 132 -10.94 1.73 -12.16
C LEU A 132 -11.27 0.24 -12.12
N ARG A 133 -12.38 -0.12 -11.48
CA ARG A 133 -12.76 -1.51 -11.21
C ARG A 133 -13.11 -2.31 -12.46
N ASP A 134 -13.94 -1.76 -13.34
CA ASP A 134 -14.51 -2.52 -14.46
C ASP A 134 -13.43 -2.92 -15.50
N PRO A 135 -12.44 -2.07 -15.84
CA PRO A 135 -11.31 -2.49 -16.68
C PRO A 135 -10.49 -3.63 -16.06
N LEU A 136 -10.30 -3.63 -14.74
CA LEU A 136 -9.57 -4.71 -14.05
C LEU A 136 -10.35 -6.02 -14.07
N LEU A 137 -11.66 -5.98 -13.83
CA LEU A 137 -12.53 -7.16 -13.91
C LEU A 137 -12.56 -7.75 -15.33
N ALA A 138 -12.54 -6.90 -16.36
CA ALA A 138 -12.59 -7.31 -17.75
C ALA A 138 -11.27 -7.93 -18.25
N ALA A 139 -10.12 -7.36 -17.85
CA ALA A 139 -8.82 -7.76 -18.38
C ALA A 139 -8.20 -8.97 -17.68
N VAL A 140 -8.46 -9.16 -16.39
CA VAL A 140 -7.76 -10.16 -15.58
C VAL A 140 -8.39 -11.56 -15.77
N PRO A 141 -7.59 -12.58 -16.14
CA PRO A 141 -8.09 -13.92 -16.38
C PRO A 141 -8.38 -14.67 -15.07
N GLY A 142 -9.42 -15.50 -15.09
CA GLY A 142 -9.83 -16.33 -13.96
C GLY A 142 -11.31 -16.67 -14.01
N ARG A 143 -11.68 -17.81 -13.42
CA ARG A 143 -13.08 -18.26 -13.34
C ARG A 143 -13.91 -17.28 -12.53
N ARG A 144 -13.44 -16.91 -11.34
CA ARG A 144 -14.01 -15.80 -10.56
C ARG A 144 -12.98 -14.73 -10.33
N VAL A 145 -13.30 -13.49 -10.67
CA VAL A 145 -12.38 -12.36 -10.47
C VAL A 145 -13.07 -11.33 -9.61
N ALA A 146 -12.43 -10.92 -8.53
CA ALA A 146 -12.94 -9.89 -7.68
C ALA A 146 -11.97 -8.72 -7.55
N VAL A 147 -12.53 -7.52 -7.59
CA VAL A 147 -11.80 -6.28 -7.34
C VAL A 147 -12.38 -5.65 -6.09
N CYS A 148 -11.49 -5.23 -5.20
CA CYS A 148 -11.82 -4.59 -3.94
C CYS A 148 -10.86 -3.46 -3.60
N SER A 149 -11.23 -2.65 -2.61
CA SER A 149 -10.28 -1.73 -2.01
C SER A 149 -9.15 -2.51 -1.34
N ASP A 150 -7.93 -2.04 -1.54
CA ASP A 150 -6.75 -2.38 -0.75
C ASP A 150 -6.99 -2.35 0.78
N LEU A 151 -7.89 -1.50 1.25
CA LEU A 151 -8.27 -1.44 2.67
C LEU A 151 -8.94 -2.73 3.15
N LEU A 152 -9.75 -3.38 2.30
CA LEU A 152 -10.34 -4.66 2.66
C LEU A 152 -9.26 -5.75 2.78
N THR A 153 -8.36 -5.83 1.80
CA THR A 153 -7.31 -6.86 1.84
C THR A 153 -6.33 -6.58 2.97
N ALA A 154 -6.02 -5.31 3.27
CA ALA A 154 -5.27 -4.91 4.46
C ALA A 154 -6.02 -5.26 5.76
N TYR A 155 -7.35 -5.13 5.79
CA TYR A 155 -8.18 -5.51 6.94
C TYR A 155 -8.13 -7.02 7.21
N LEU A 156 -8.34 -7.82 6.16
CA LEU A 156 -8.31 -9.27 6.23
C LEU A 156 -6.94 -9.80 6.62
N GLY A 157 -5.88 -9.34 5.94
CA GLY A 157 -4.51 -9.77 6.25
C GLY A 157 -4.02 -9.23 7.58
N GLY A 158 -4.34 -7.97 7.88
CA GLY A 158 -3.86 -7.26 9.07
C GLY A 158 -4.44 -7.78 10.38
N LEU A 159 -5.74 -8.11 10.41
CA LEU A 159 -6.38 -8.61 11.63
C LEU A 159 -6.19 -10.12 11.83
N GLY A 160 -5.78 -10.86 10.80
CA GLY A 160 -5.63 -12.32 10.89
C GLY A 160 -6.92 -13.04 11.29
N LEU A 161 -8.08 -12.41 11.09
CA LEU A 161 -9.39 -13.01 11.33
C LEU A 161 -9.75 -13.93 10.16
N PRO A 162 -10.53 -15.01 10.39
CA PRO A 162 -11.05 -15.82 9.29
C PRO A 162 -11.86 -14.93 8.35
N ALA A 163 -11.53 -14.96 7.05
CA ALA A 163 -12.23 -14.14 6.05
C ALA A 163 -13.75 -14.41 6.03
N ALA A 164 -14.19 -15.64 6.32
CA ALA A 164 -15.61 -15.96 6.47
C ALA A 164 -16.30 -15.17 7.59
N THR A 165 -15.62 -14.94 8.73
CA THR A 165 -16.12 -14.11 9.84
C THR A 165 -16.23 -12.67 9.40
N VAL A 166 -15.16 -12.12 8.82
CA VAL A 166 -15.11 -10.74 8.32
C VAL A 166 -16.20 -10.48 7.29
N LEU A 167 -16.44 -11.43 6.39
CA LEU A 167 -17.51 -11.33 5.39
C LEU A 167 -18.90 -11.53 5.99
N ALA A 168 -19.09 -12.34 7.03
CA ALA A 168 -20.41 -12.62 7.57
C ALA A 168 -20.95 -11.52 8.49
N ASP A 169 -20.13 -11.01 9.41
CA ASP A 169 -20.57 -10.05 10.45
C ASP A 169 -19.70 -8.79 10.53
N GLY A 170 -18.72 -8.68 9.65
CA GLY A 170 -17.80 -7.57 9.57
C GLY A 170 -16.44 -7.81 10.20
N GLY A 171 -16.33 -8.77 11.14
CA GLY A 171 -15.13 -9.07 11.92
C GLY A 171 -14.69 -7.89 12.77
N ALA A 172 -14.66 -8.02 14.09
CA ALA A 172 -14.44 -6.85 14.95
C ALA A 172 -12.98 -6.35 14.90
N GLY A 173 -12.76 -5.12 14.46
CA GLY A 173 -11.41 -4.63 14.21
C GLY A 173 -11.33 -3.21 13.65
N VAL A 174 -10.12 -2.64 13.68
CA VAL A 174 -9.76 -1.43 12.94
C VAL A 174 -8.37 -1.61 12.35
N VAL A 175 -8.23 -1.25 11.07
CA VAL A 175 -6.93 -1.03 10.43
C VAL A 175 -6.78 0.46 10.11
N LEU A 176 -5.68 1.05 10.56
CA LEU A 176 -5.26 2.40 10.19
C LEU A 176 -4.06 2.29 9.24
N ALA A 177 -4.22 2.79 8.02
CA ALA A 177 -3.15 2.89 7.04
C ALA A 177 -2.65 4.33 6.95
N ALA A 178 -1.34 4.53 7.09
CA ALA A 178 -0.69 5.84 6.95
C ALA A 178 0.60 5.76 6.12
N GLY A 179 0.57 6.36 4.94
CA GLY A 179 1.67 6.46 3.99
C GLY A 179 1.68 7.84 3.34
N THR A 180 1.65 7.93 2.01
CA THR A 180 1.44 9.21 1.30
C THR A 180 0.11 9.84 1.72
N GLY A 181 -0.95 9.04 1.82
CA GLY A 181 -2.23 9.42 2.40
C GLY A 181 -2.51 8.72 3.74
N ALA A 182 -3.71 8.88 4.27
CA ALA A 182 -4.15 8.26 5.52
C ALA A 182 -5.63 7.87 5.47
N VAL A 183 -5.97 6.72 6.08
CA VAL A 183 -7.34 6.22 6.13
C VAL A 183 -7.47 5.13 7.20
N ALA A 184 -8.62 5.05 7.84
CA ALA A 184 -8.97 3.92 8.71
C ALA A 184 -10.18 3.16 8.18
N PHE A 185 -10.13 1.85 8.37
CA PHE A 185 -11.18 0.92 8.03
C PHE A 185 -11.52 0.07 9.25
N GLY A 186 -12.80 0.00 9.61
CA GLY A 186 -13.28 -0.70 10.78
C GLY A 186 -14.49 -1.56 10.49
N GLY A 187 -14.66 -2.63 11.27
CA GLY A 187 -15.77 -3.55 11.16
C GLY A 187 -16.16 -4.12 12.53
N GLY A 188 -17.29 -4.81 12.57
CA GLY A 188 -17.71 -5.59 13.72
C GLY A 188 -19.20 -5.93 13.71
N PRO A 189 -19.60 -6.98 14.47
CA PRO A 189 -20.96 -7.50 14.48
C PRO A 189 -22.01 -6.41 14.70
N GLY A 190 -23.00 -6.35 13.82
CA GLY A 190 -24.11 -5.39 13.89
C GLY A 190 -23.74 -3.92 13.62
N SER A 191 -22.44 -3.60 13.47
CA SER A 191 -21.95 -2.24 13.27
C SER A 191 -21.63 -1.92 11.80
N GLY A 192 -21.68 -2.94 10.93
CA GLY A 192 -21.30 -2.85 9.53
C GLY A 192 -19.82 -2.49 9.35
N TRP A 193 -19.45 -2.23 8.09
CA TRP A 193 -18.13 -1.70 7.75
C TRP A 193 -18.15 -0.17 7.79
N ARG A 194 -17.10 0.44 8.33
CA ARG A 194 -16.91 1.89 8.42
C ARG A 194 -15.55 2.28 7.85
N ARG A 195 -15.57 3.26 6.95
CA ARG A 195 -14.38 3.98 6.50
C ARG A 195 -14.35 5.35 7.16
N ALA A 196 -13.21 5.74 7.68
CA ALA A 196 -12.94 7.10 8.12
C ALA A 196 -11.73 7.66 7.35
N ASP A 197 -11.87 8.88 6.86
CA ASP A 197 -10.89 9.55 6.00
C ASP A 197 -10.57 8.78 4.69
N GLY A 198 -9.43 9.05 4.06
CA GLY A 198 -9.08 8.54 2.72
C GLY A 198 -9.78 9.31 1.60
N TRP A 199 -10.05 10.60 1.80
CA TRP A 199 -10.69 11.47 0.81
C TRP A 199 -9.69 12.12 -0.14
N GLY A 200 -8.42 11.74 -0.04
CA GLY A 200 -7.33 12.27 -0.84
C GLY A 200 -6.75 13.54 -0.25
N HIS A 201 -5.46 13.76 -0.54
CA HIS A 201 -4.65 14.87 0.00
C HIS A 201 -5.27 16.28 -0.03
N LEU A 202 -6.28 16.57 -0.85
CA LEU A 202 -6.91 17.90 -0.89
C LEU A 202 -7.95 18.10 0.22
N LEU A 203 -8.74 17.06 0.53
CA LEU A 203 -9.92 17.15 1.40
C LEU A 203 -9.90 16.16 2.58
N GLY A 204 -8.82 15.40 2.71
CA GLY A 204 -8.59 14.48 3.81
C GLY A 204 -7.15 13.97 3.74
N ASP A 205 -6.98 12.69 4.03
CA ASP A 205 -5.69 12.05 4.28
C ASP A 205 -4.93 12.76 5.42
N ASP A 206 -5.67 13.19 6.44
CA ASP A 206 -5.14 14.01 7.51
C ASP A 206 -4.14 13.21 8.36
N GLY A 207 -3.01 13.84 8.64
CA GLY A 207 -1.86 13.20 9.29
C GLY A 207 -1.07 12.22 8.41
N GLY A 208 -1.47 12.00 7.16
CA GLY A 208 -0.66 11.29 6.16
C GLY A 208 0.58 12.08 5.73
N GLY A 209 1.48 11.45 4.96
CA GLY A 209 2.73 12.06 4.51
C GLY A 209 2.52 13.34 3.70
N ALA A 210 1.54 13.36 2.79
CA ALA A 210 1.21 14.54 2.01
C ALA A 210 0.71 15.69 2.90
N TRP A 211 -0.06 15.36 3.95
CA TRP A 211 -0.50 16.35 4.94
C TRP A 211 0.69 16.93 5.71
N ILE A 212 1.58 16.08 6.23
CA ILE A 212 2.79 16.49 6.99
C ILE A 212 3.68 17.38 6.13
N GLY A 213 3.98 16.94 4.91
CA GLY A 213 4.84 17.70 4.00
C GLY A 213 4.20 19.03 3.60
N ARG A 214 2.89 19.06 3.31
CA ARG A 214 2.17 20.32 3.04
C ARG A 214 2.19 21.26 4.24
N ALA A 215 1.98 20.77 5.45
CA ALA A 215 2.08 21.58 6.67
C ALA A 215 3.49 22.15 6.85
N GLY A 216 4.52 21.34 6.60
CA GLY A 216 5.92 21.76 6.61
C GLY A 216 6.25 22.84 5.57
N LEU A 217 5.80 22.66 4.33
CA LEU A 217 5.96 23.66 3.26
C LEU A 217 5.23 24.96 3.60
N ARG A 218 4.03 24.89 4.17
CA ARG A 218 3.30 26.08 4.66
C ARG A 218 4.08 26.80 5.76
N ALA A 219 4.68 26.08 6.71
CA ALA A 219 5.51 26.68 7.75
C ALA A 219 6.79 27.32 7.19
N ALA A 220 7.43 26.70 6.20
CA ALA A 220 8.56 27.28 5.48
C ALA A 220 8.18 28.60 4.77
N LEU A 221 7.06 28.61 4.04
CA LEU A 221 6.57 29.81 3.35
C LEU A 221 6.15 30.91 4.34
N ARG A 222 5.58 30.57 5.49
CA ARG A 222 5.31 31.56 6.55
C ARG A 222 6.60 32.23 7.05
N ALA A 223 7.69 31.47 7.22
CA ALA A 223 8.98 32.05 7.57
C ALA A 223 9.55 32.93 6.45
N HIS A 224 9.38 32.53 5.18
CA HIS A 224 9.77 33.34 4.04
C HIS A 224 9.07 34.71 4.02
N ASP A 225 7.78 34.72 4.33
CA ASP A 225 6.96 35.95 4.35
C ASP A 225 7.13 36.78 5.64
N GLY A 226 7.87 36.30 6.64
CA GLY A 226 7.93 36.91 7.97
C GLY A 226 6.64 36.78 8.80
N ARG A 227 5.77 35.82 8.47
CA ARG A 227 4.51 35.57 9.18
C ARG A 227 4.71 34.71 10.45
N PRO A 228 3.93 34.94 11.52
CA PRO A 228 4.00 34.13 12.75
C PRO A 228 3.80 32.63 12.49
N GLY A 229 4.38 31.74 13.30
CA GLY A 229 4.23 30.28 13.11
C GLY A 229 4.95 29.75 11.86
N GLY A 230 5.94 30.49 11.35
CA GLY A 230 6.88 29.99 10.36
C GLY A 230 8.07 29.26 10.98
N SER A 231 8.74 28.42 10.19
CA SER A 231 9.99 27.75 10.59
C SER A 231 11.15 28.10 9.65
N ALA A 232 12.20 28.69 10.21
CA ALA A 232 13.44 28.97 9.48
C ALA A 232 14.21 27.69 9.12
N ALA A 233 14.11 26.64 9.94
CA ALA A 233 14.72 25.34 9.66
C ALA A 233 14.05 24.67 8.45
N LEU A 234 12.72 24.65 8.43
CA LEU A 234 11.96 24.11 7.29
C LEU A 234 12.14 24.95 6.02
N LEU A 235 12.28 26.28 6.14
CA LEU A 235 12.62 27.14 5.00
C LEU A 235 13.99 26.80 4.41
N THR A 236 14.99 26.56 5.28
CA THR A 236 16.33 26.13 4.84
C THR A 236 16.28 24.77 4.14
N LEU A 237 15.53 23.80 4.68
CA LEU A 237 15.35 22.48 4.08
C LEU A 237 14.56 22.53 2.76
N MET A 238 13.56 23.40 2.66
CA MET A 238 12.83 23.65 1.41
C MET A 238 13.78 24.16 0.33
N ARG A 239 14.59 25.18 0.65
CA ARG A 239 15.58 25.76 -0.27
C ARG A 239 16.61 24.75 -0.75
N SER A 240 17.12 23.91 0.15
CA SER A 240 18.15 22.94 -0.21
C SER A 240 17.63 21.75 -1.03
N ARG A 241 16.37 21.33 -0.84
CA ARG A 241 15.81 20.11 -1.47
C ARG A 241 14.94 20.39 -2.67
N LEU A 242 14.19 21.48 -2.65
CA LEU A 242 13.17 21.80 -3.66
C LEU A 242 13.50 23.08 -4.44
N GLY A 243 14.44 23.91 -3.96
CA GLY A 243 14.83 25.15 -4.61
C GLY A 243 14.10 26.38 -4.07
N ASP A 244 14.02 27.44 -4.87
CA ASP A 244 13.47 28.72 -4.43
C ASP A 244 11.98 28.62 -4.07
N PRO A 245 11.53 29.24 -2.95
CA PRO A 245 10.13 29.16 -2.54
C PRO A 245 9.11 29.59 -3.59
N VAL A 246 9.44 30.57 -4.45
CA VAL A 246 8.54 31.05 -5.51
C VAL A 246 8.40 30.02 -6.62
N THR A 247 9.50 29.36 -7.01
CA THR A 247 9.48 28.36 -8.08
C THR A 247 8.76 27.08 -7.65
N VAL A 248 8.95 26.65 -6.40
CA VAL A 248 8.30 25.43 -5.86
C VAL A 248 6.77 25.50 -5.95
N VAL A 249 6.18 26.68 -5.71
CA VAL A 249 4.71 26.85 -5.78
C VAL A 249 4.22 26.75 -7.22
N ALA A 250 4.94 27.35 -8.17
CA ALA A 250 4.61 27.26 -9.60
C ALA A 250 4.68 25.80 -10.07
N ASP A 251 5.75 25.09 -9.72
CA ASP A 251 5.99 23.70 -10.11
C ASP A 251 4.94 22.75 -9.53
N LEU A 252 4.46 22.99 -8.31
CA LEU A 252 3.44 22.16 -7.67
C LEU A 252 2.05 22.33 -8.31
N THR A 253 1.72 23.51 -8.83
CA THR A 253 0.33 23.85 -9.19
C THR A 253 -0.19 23.02 -10.37
N GLY A 254 0.65 22.73 -11.36
CA GLY A 254 0.27 21.99 -12.58
C GLY A 254 0.43 20.48 -12.50
N ARG A 255 0.92 19.92 -11.39
CA ARG A 255 1.32 18.51 -11.32
C ARG A 255 0.17 17.55 -11.05
N ALA A 256 0.22 16.38 -11.70
CA ALA A 256 -0.70 15.28 -11.43
C ALA A 256 -0.35 14.53 -10.13
N ASP A 257 0.93 14.50 -9.75
CA ASP A 257 1.49 13.76 -8.61
C ASP A 257 1.68 14.59 -7.33
N ARG A 258 0.91 15.69 -7.18
CA ARG A 258 1.02 16.66 -6.07
C ARG A 258 1.13 16.01 -4.69
N ALA A 259 0.31 14.99 -4.41
CA ALA A 259 0.34 14.28 -3.14
C ALA A 259 1.71 13.63 -2.87
N GLY A 260 2.31 13.02 -3.89
CA GLY A 260 3.63 12.40 -3.81
C GLY A 260 4.73 13.43 -3.56
N VAL A 261 4.69 14.55 -4.28
CA VAL A 261 5.66 15.66 -4.09
C VAL A 261 5.55 16.26 -2.69
N MET A 262 4.33 16.50 -2.20
CA MET A 262 4.12 16.96 -0.83
C MET A 262 4.65 15.94 0.17
N ALA A 263 4.31 14.65 0.02
CA ALA A 263 4.77 13.60 0.92
C ALA A 263 6.30 13.43 0.92
N ALA A 264 6.97 13.70 -0.20
CA ALA A 264 8.43 13.68 -0.28
C ALA A 264 9.11 14.74 0.60
N PHE A 265 8.38 15.77 1.05
CA PHE A 265 8.89 16.75 2.01
C PHE A 265 8.68 16.35 3.49
N ALA A 266 7.84 15.34 3.79
CA ALA A 266 7.63 14.87 5.16
C ALA A 266 8.92 14.43 5.88
N PRO A 267 9.91 13.77 5.24
CA PRO A 267 11.20 13.49 5.86
C PRO A 267 11.94 14.74 6.36
N SER A 268 11.81 15.88 5.68
CA SER A 268 12.38 17.15 6.13
C SER A 268 11.74 17.65 7.42
N VAL A 269 10.42 17.46 7.57
CA VAL A 269 9.69 17.81 8.79
C VAL A 269 10.12 16.90 9.94
N ILE A 270 10.26 15.60 9.67
CA ILE A 270 10.72 14.62 10.65
C ILE A 270 12.14 14.93 11.13
N GLU A 271 13.04 15.29 10.22
CA GLU A 271 14.42 15.66 10.53
C GLU A 271 14.51 16.93 11.38
N ALA A 272 13.67 17.92 11.11
CA ALA A 272 13.68 19.18 11.86
C ALA A 272 13.06 19.06 13.26
N ALA A 273 12.11 18.15 13.46
CA ALA A 273 11.30 18.04 14.68
C ALA A 273 12.09 17.98 16.01
N PRO A 274 13.25 17.32 16.13
CA PRO A 274 14.01 17.31 17.38
C PRO A 274 14.52 18.68 17.84
N ALA A 275 14.70 19.63 16.92
CA ALA A 275 15.27 20.96 17.19
C ALA A 275 14.33 22.13 16.83
N ASP A 276 13.21 21.85 16.15
CA ASP A 276 12.24 22.86 15.71
C ASP A 276 10.84 22.56 16.29
N PRO A 277 10.33 23.41 17.21
CA PRO A 277 9.02 23.20 17.83
C PRO A 277 7.86 23.28 16.83
N VAL A 278 8.00 24.00 15.71
CA VAL A 278 6.96 24.05 14.67
C VAL A 278 6.87 22.70 13.98
N ALA A 279 8.01 22.11 13.59
CA ALA A 279 8.05 20.79 12.99
C ALA A 279 7.56 19.71 13.97
N ALA A 280 7.95 19.77 15.24
CA ALA A 280 7.44 18.87 16.28
C ALA A 280 5.91 18.98 16.44
N GLY A 281 5.37 20.20 16.44
CA GLY A 281 3.93 20.45 16.50
C GLY A 281 3.17 19.85 15.32
N ILE A 282 3.72 19.94 14.11
CA ILE A 282 3.14 19.33 12.91
C ILE A 282 3.04 17.81 13.06
N LEU A 283 4.08 17.14 13.59
CA LEU A 283 4.04 15.69 13.78
C LEU A 283 3.05 15.27 14.87
N ALA A 284 2.95 16.04 15.96
CA ALA A 284 1.97 15.80 17.02
C ALA A 284 0.53 15.96 16.49
N GLU A 285 0.27 17.00 15.70
CA GLU A 285 -1.02 17.21 15.06
C GLU A 285 -1.35 16.08 14.07
N ALA A 286 -0.38 15.63 13.27
CA ALA A 286 -0.55 14.48 12.38
C ALA A 286 -0.96 13.22 13.14
N ALA A 287 -0.31 12.92 14.27
CA ALA A 287 -0.67 11.79 15.11
C ALA A 287 -2.09 11.92 15.70
N GLY A 288 -2.49 13.13 16.09
CA GLY A 288 -3.85 13.43 16.55
C GLY A 288 -4.90 13.13 15.49
N HIS A 289 -4.71 13.64 14.27
CA HIS A 289 -5.59 13.38 13.12
C HIS A 289 -5.73 11.89 12.82
N LEU A 290 -4.61 11.16 12.78
CA LEU A 290 -4.60 9.72 12.56
C LEU A 290 -5.38 8.95 13.64
N ALA A 291 -5.26 9.39 14.90
CA ALA A 291 -5.96 8.77 16.02
C ALA A 291 -7.48 9.08 15.99
N ASP A 292 -7.88 10.29 15.58
CA ASP A 292 -9.29 10.64 15.34
C ASP A 292 -9.89 9.79 14.22
N THR A 293 -9.15 9.62 13.13
CA THR A 293 -9.52 8.76 12.01
C THR A 293 -9.72 7.31 12.46
N ALA A 294 -8.79 6.75 13.24
CA ALA A 294 -8.95 5.40 13.81
C ALA A 294 -10.17 5.29 14.74
N ARG A 295 -10.41 6.31 15.57
CA ARG A 295 -11.55 6.34 16.49
C ARG A 295 -12.90 6.41 15.78
N ALA A 296 -12.98 7.16 14.69
CA ALA A 296 -14.18 7.25 13.87
C ALA A 296 -14.50 5.93 13.15
N ALA A 297 -13.47 5.17 12.74
CA ALA A 297 -13.67 3.84 12.15
C ALA A 297 -14.03 2.76 13.19
N ALA A 298 -13.58 2.92 14.44
CA ALA A 298 -13.81 1.96 15.51
C ALA A 298 -15.30 1.77 15.87
N PRO A 299 -15.72 0.55 16.28
CA PRO A 299 -17.07 0.28 16.79
C PRO A 299 -17.48 1.22 17.93
N SER A 300 -18.79 1.44 18.08
CA SER A 300 -19.36 2.38 19.05
C SER A 300 -18.74 2.21 20.45
N PRO A 301 -18.47 3.32 21.17
CA PRO A 301 -17.98 3.26 22.55
C PRO A 301 -18.87 2.35 23.41
N GLY A 302 -18.27 1.36 24.07
CA GLY A 302 -18.98 0.35 24.88
C GLY A 302 -19.17 -1.02 24.21
N ALA A 303 -18.99 -1.13 22.89
CA ALA A 303 -18.83 -2.44 22.25
C ALA A 303 -17.46 -3.01 22.61
N THR A 304 -17.42 -4.11 23.37
CA THR A 304 -16.18 -4.88 23.55
C THR A 304 -15.86 -5.63 22.28
N TRP A 305 -14.78 -5.24 21.62
CA TRP A 305 -14.22 -5.98 20.50
C TRP A 305 -12.75 -6.26 20.75
N THR A 306 -12.34 -7.48 20.45
CA THR A 306 -10.94 -7.92 20.47
C THR A 306 -10.46 -7.97 19.03
N ALA A 307 -9.51 -7.12 18.67
CA ALA A 307 -8.81 -7.29 17.40
C ALA A 307 -8.09 -8.64 17.43
N GLY A 308 -8.14 -9.39 16.32
CA GLY A 308 -7.18 -10.46 16.11
C GLY A 308 -5.79 -9.83 15.97
N VAL A 309 -4.89 -10.17 16.88
CA VAL A 309 -3.46 -9.78 16.81
C VAL A 309 -2.66 -11.03 16.49
N ALA A 310 -1.61 -10.91 15.68
CA ALA A 310 -0.70 -12.02 15.39
C ALA A 310 -0.19 -12.66 16.70
N GLY A 311 -0.32 -13.98 16.83
CA GLY A 311 0.31 -14.75 17.91
C GLY A 311 -0.62 -15.48 18.88
N GLY A 312 -1.95 -15.47 18.67
CA GLY A 312 -2.87 -16.42 19.31
C GLY A 312 -2.92 -16.42 20.85
N ARG A 313 -2.28 -15.46 21.52
CA ARG A 313 -2.13 -15.42 22.98
C ARG A 313 -2.50 -14.10 23.65
N GLU A 314 -2.72 -13.03 22.91
CA GLU A 314 -3.33 -11.82 23.48
C GLU A 314 -4.84 -11.95 23.47
N ARG A 315 -5.37 -12.64 24.48
CA ARG A 315 -6.74 -12.43 24.91
C ARG A 315 -6.87 -10.98 25.35
N GLY A 316 -7.63 -10.16 24.61
CA GLY A 316 -8.38 -9.07 25.23
C GLY A 316 -7.78 -7.66 25.24
N ALA A 317 -7.12 -7.20 24.17
CA ALA A 317 -6.97 -5.75 24.01
C ALA A 317 -8.27 -5.18 23.40
N VAL A 318 -9.15 -4.65 24.26
CA VAL A 318 -10.32 -3.88 23.82
C VAL A 318 -9.79 -2.63 23.10
N GLY A 319 -10.20 -2.40 21.85
CA GLY A 319 -9.81 -1.19 21.12
C GLY A 319 -8.47 -1.23 20.36
N ALA A 320 -7.97 -2.41 20.01
CA ALA A 320 -6.70 -2.55 19.28
C ALA A 320 -6.80 -2.18 17.79
N VAL A 321 -6.04 -1.17 17.37
CA VAL A 321 -5.94 -0.66 16.00
C VAL A 321 -4.70 -1.25 15.34
N VAL A 322 -4.88 -2.06 14.29
CA VAL A 322 -3.77 -2.52 13.48
C VAL A 322 -3.23 -1.37 12.64
N VAL A 323 -1.97 -1.03 12.82
CA VAL A 323 -1.32 0.07 12.11
C VAL A 323 -0.48 -0.44 10.94
N VAL A 324 -0.64 0.17 9.77
CA VAL A 324 0.07 -0.19 8.54
C VAL A 324 0.69 1.06 7.91
N GLY A 325 1.96 0.93 7.51
CA GLY A 325 2.69 1.98 6.79
C GLY A 325 3.92 2.51 7.54
N ASN A 326 4.87 3.06 6.77
CA ASN A 326 6.19 3.41 7.28
C ASN A 326 6.18 4.56 8.31
N LEU A 327 5.17 5.43 8.26
CA LEU A 327 5.04 6.53 9.22
C LEU A 327 4.70 6.02 10.63
N VAL A 328 3.89 4.96 10.72
CA VAL A 328 3.20 4.54 11.96
C VAL A 328 3.61 3.17 12.47
N ARG A 329 4.32 2.36 11.66
CA ARG A 329 4.86 1.07 12.10
C ARG A 329 5.81 1.23 13.28
N ALA A 330 6.05 0.15 14.03
CA ALA A 330 7.07 0.13 15.08
C ALA A 330 8.43 0.65 14.57
N GLY A 331 9.01 1.60 15.31
CA GLY A 331 10.24 2.32 14.93
C GLY A 331 10.05 3.40 13.85
N GLY A 332 8.84 3.63 13.38
CA GLY A 332 8.49 4.72 12.47
C GLY A 332 8.43 6.07 13.18
N PRO A 333 8.51 7.19 12.43
CA PRO A 333 8.64 8.54 12.98
C PRO A 333 7.43 9.00 13.80
N LEU A 334 6.23 8.46 13.56
CA LEU A 334 5.03 8.79 14.32
C LEU A 334 4.64 7.70 15.33
N ALA A 335 5.38 6.60 15.45
CA ALA A 335 4.95 5.45 16.24
C ALA A 335 4.65 5.80 17.71
N GLY A 336 5.53 6.58 18.35
CA GLY A 336 5.34 7.05 19.73
C GLY A 336 4.16 8.03 19.85
N LEU A 337 4.16 9.09 19.03
CA LEU A 337 3.11 10.11 19.04
C LEU A 337 1.72 9.52 18.78
N LEU A 338 1.62 8.58 17.83
CA LEU A 338 0.38 7.90 17.52
C LEU A 338 -0.07 7.00 18.67
N ALA A 339 0.85 6.24 19.29
CA ALA A 339 0.50 5.41 20.44
C ALA A 339 -0.07 6.26 21.59
N ASP A 340 0.48 7.44 21.82
CA ASP A 340 0.00 8.40 22.83
C ASP A 340 -1.39 8.94 22.46
N ALA A 341 -1.55 9.42 21.23
CA ALA A 341 -2.82 9.95 20.73
C ALA A 341 -3.96 8.91 20.67
N LEU A 342 -3.63 7.63 20.38
CA LEU A 342 -4.59 6.52 20.43
C LEU A 342 -5.03 6.24 21.87
N ARG A 343 -4.10 6.23 22.84
CA ARG A 343 -4.43 6.00 24.26
C ARG A 343 -5.39 7.05 24.79
N GLU A 344 -5.22 8.31 24.41
CA GLU A 344 -6.15 9.41 24.74
C GLU A 344 -7.57 9.18 24.20
N ARG A 345 -7.72 8.37 23.15
CA ARG A 345 -9.00 8.01 22.52
C ARG A 345 -9.51 6.62 22.96
N GLY A 346 -8.90 6.03 23.98
CA GLY A 346 -9.25 4.71 24.49
C GLY A 346 -8.94 3.57 23.51
N LEU A 347 -7.92 3.75 22.68
CA LEU A 347 -7.45 2.78 21.71
C LEU A 347 -5.99 2.41 21.98
N THR A 348 -5.56 1.27 21.46
CA THR A 348 -4.15 0.84 21.50
C THR A 348 -3.70 0.46 20.10
N SER A 349 -2.42 0.64 19.77
CA SER A 349 -1.89 0.15 18.50
C SER A 349 -1.53 -1.34 18.62
N ALA A 350 -1.74 -2.08 17.53
CA ALA A 350 -1.39 -3.47 17.38
C ALA A 350 -0.61 -3.70 16.08
N ARG A 351 0.22 -4.75 16.09
CA ARG A 351 0.95 -5.17 14.89
C ARG A 351 0.03 -5.97 13.97
N ALA A 352 0.13 -5.72 12.67
CA ALA A 352 -0.54 -6.51 11.66
C ALA A 352 -0.10 -7.98 11.71
N ALA A 353 -1.08 -8.90 11.59
CA ALA A 353 -0.84 -10.34 11.55
C ALA A 353 -0.27 -10.82 10.22
N GLY A 354 -0.64 -10.14 9.14
CA GLY A 354 -0.17 -10.39 7.79
C GLY A 354 -0.20 -9.12 6.96
N THR A 355 0.00 -9.29 5.67
CA THR A 355 0.05 -8.23 4.67
C THR A 355 -1.27 -8.12 3.92
N PRO A 356 -1.51 -7.00 3.18
CA PRO A 356 -2.65 -6.92 2.27
C PRO A 356 -2.67 -8.05 1.24
N LEU A 357 -1.50 -8.54 0.78
CA LEU A 357 -1.42 -9.67 -0.13
C LEU A 357 -1.97 -10.97 0.51
N ASP A 358 -1.68 -11.20 1.79
CA ASP A 358 -2.25 -12.34 2.53
C ASP A 358 -3.78 -12.26 2.61
N GLY A 359 -4.32 -11.05 2.80
CA GLY A 359 -5.76 -10.81 2.78
C GLY A 359 -6.39 -11.06 1.41
N ALA A 360 -5.72 -10.65 0.32
CA ALA A 360 -6.18 -10.89 -1.04
C ALA A 360 -6.24 -12.40 -1.35
N VAL A 361 -5.19 -13.15 -1.01
CA VAL A 361 -5.16 -14.60 -1.22
C VAL A 361 -6.20 -15.33 -0.36
N THR A 362 -6.35 -14.93 0.91
CA THR A 362 -7.38 -15.49 1.80
C THR A 362 -8.78 -15.28 1.23
N LEU A 363 -9.06 -14.08 0.72
CA LEU A 363 -10.34 -13.77 0.08
C LEU A 363 -10.55 -14.58 -1.20
N ALA A 364 -9.51 -14.77 -2.02
CA ALA A 364 -9.57 -15.61 -3.22
C ALA A 364 -9.90 -17.06 -2.87
N GLY A 365 -9.32 -17.60 -1.79
CA GLY A 365 -9.66 -18.92 -1.26
C GLY A 365 -11.12 -19.06 -0.84
N VAL A 366 -11.70 -18.03 -0.21
CA VAL A 366 -13.12 -18.01 0.16
C VAL A 366 -14.02 -17.95 -1.08
N LEU A 367 -13.70 -17.08 -2.04
CA LEU A 367 -14.44 -16.99 -3.30
C LEU A 367 -14.40 -18.32 -4.04
N CYS A 368 -13.23 -18.95 -4.18
CA CYS A 368 -13.06 -20.25 -4.83
C CYS A 368 -13.97 -21.36 -4.27
N ARG A 369 -14.32 -21.30 -2.98
CA ARG A 369 -15.19 -22.30 -2.32
C ARG A 369 -16.69 -21.96 -2.39
N GLY A 370 -17.08 -20.89 -3.10
CA GLY A 370 -18.46 -20.41 -3.10
C GLY A 370 -18.85 -19.81 -1.75
N GLY A 371 -17.94 -19.00 -1.18
CA GLY A 371 -18.03 -18.42 0.15
C GLY A 371 -19.35 -17.69 0.49
N PRO A 372 -19.52 -17.28 1.76
CA PRO A 372 -20.78 -16.75 2.27
C PRO A 372 -21.25 -15.53 1.45
N PRO A 373 -22.57 -15.27 1.39
CA PRO A 373 -23.10 -14.11 0.68
C PRO A 373 -22.41 -12.85 1.20
N VAL A 374 -21.83 -12.09 0.27
CA VAL A 374 -21.17 -10.82 0.54
C VAL A 374 -22.26 -9.85 1.01
N PRO A 375 -22.22 -9.34 2.25
CA PRO A 375 -23.24 -8.42 2.75
C PRO A 375 -23.38 -7.20 1.84
N LEU A 376 -24.59 -6.61 1.78
CA LEU A 376 -24.84 -5.40 0.99
C LEU A 376 -23.91 -4.23 1.37
N ALA A 377 -23.54 -4.12 2.66
CA ALA A 377 -22.58 -3.12 3.14
C ALA A 377 -21.17 -3.29 2.54
N THR A 378 -20.86 -4.52 2.12
CA THR A 378 -19.62 -4.94 1.48
C THR A 378 -19.69 -4.83 -0.05
N ALA A 379 -20.90 -4.73 -0.62
CA ALA A 379 -21.16 -4.71 -2.06
C ALA A 379 -20.64 -3.44 -2.78
N GLY A 380 -20.17 -2.43 -2.04
CA GLY A 380 -19.40 -1.31 -2.59
C GLY A 380 -17.88 -1.46 -2.47
N ALA A 381 -17.41 -2.37 -1.61
CA ALA A 381 -15.99 -2.60 -1.33
C ALA A 381 -15.42 -3.82 -2.06
N LEU A 382 -16.28 -4.72 -2.56
CA LEU A 382 -15.95 -5.93 -3.31
C LEU A 382 -16.94 -6.11 -4.47
N THR A 383 -16.43 -6.33 -5.68
CA THR A 383 -17.25 -6.67 -6.84
C THR A 383 -16.65 -7.89 -7.52
N VAL A 384 -17.51 -8.84 -7.90
CA VAL A 384 -17.11 -10.15 -8.45
C VAL A 384 -17.65 -10.30 -9.86
N ARG A 385 -16.81 -10.80 -10.76
CA ARG A 385 -17.15 -11.33 -12.09
C ARG A 385 -17.08 -12.86 -12.01
N ASP A 386 -18.20 -13.52 -12.28
CA ASP A 386 -18.29 -14.99 -12.45
C ASP A 386 -17.97 -15.44 -13.89
#